data_AF-A0A7C6M590-F1
#
_entry.id   AF-A0A7C6M590-F1
#
_cell.length_a   1.000
_cell.length_b   1.000
_cell.length_c   1.000
_cell.angle_alpha   90.00
_cell.angle_beta   90.00
_cell.angle_gamma   90.00
#
_symmetry.space_group_name_H-M   'P 1'
#
loop_
_entity.id
_entity.type
_entity.pdbx_description
1 polymer ?
#
loop_
_entity_poly.entity_id
_entity_poly.type
_entity_poly.pdbx_seq_one_letter_code
_entity_poly.pdbx_strand_id
1 'polypeptide(L)'
;MYKTVGVTGAGYMMLDNMSNSFRSFTHVFWSGGHMDNNGNVIDVAKTRAVQVANSLNGKTLEMTRLGIYLEKIGAPSEAWTIASQNFASQVPYYGSAHAVLYYPGMSEYGVWLTTELPELARRFVEVIIGG
;
A
#
# COMPACT_ATOMS: atom_id res chain seq x y z
N MET A 1 5.87 -9.91 21.94
CA MET A 1 4.92 -9.60 20.85
C MET A 1 5.64 -9.23 19.54
N TYR A 2 6.65 -8.35 19.55
CA TYR A 2 7.45 -7.96 18.35
C TYR A 2 8.05 -9.13 17.54
N LYS A 3 8.59 -10.17 18.20
CA LYS A 3 9.18 -11.34 17.51
C LYS A 3 8.14 -12.13 16.69
N THR A 4 6.92 -12.29 17.18
CA THR A 4 5.87 -13.04 16.49
C THR A 4 5.33 -12.26 15.29
N VAL A 5 5.13 -10.94 15.46
CA VAL A 5 4.72 -10.04 14.36
C VAL A 5 5.76 -10.04 13.24
N GLY A 6 7.07 -10.03 13.58
CA GLY A 6 8.14 -10.08 12.60
C GLY A 6 8.19 -11.39 11.79
N VAL A 7 8.08 -12.55 12.46
CA VAL A 7 8.15 -13.85 11.77
C VAL A 7 6.89 -14.13 10.95
N THR A 8 5.70 -13.89 11.51
CA THR A 8 4.43 -14.11 10.79
C THR A 8 4.26 -13.10 9.66
N GLY A 9 4.63 -11.83 9.87
CA GLY A 9 4.61 -10.79 8.83
C GLY A 9 5.55 -11.13 7.66
N ALA A 10 6.78 -11.55 7.94
CA ALA A 10 7.71 -11.97 6.90
C ALA A 10 7.19 -13.18 6.09
N GLY A 11 6.51 -14.12 6.75
CA GLY A 11 5.85 -15.23 6.07
C GLY A 11 4.77 -14.77 5.09
N TYR A 12 3.90 -13.84 5.50
CA TYR A 12 2.88 -13.29 4.61
C TYR A 12 3.48 -12.48 3.45
N MET A 13 4.52 -11.69 3.69
CA MET A 13 5.26 -10.99 2.62
C MET A 13 5.77 -11.98 1.55
N MET A 14 6.37 -13.09 1.96
CA MET A 14 6.86 -14.10 1.01
C MET A 14 5.72 -14.70 0.18
N LEU A 15 4.58 -15.00 0.80
CA LEU A 15 3.41 -15.54 0.11
C LEU A 15 2.81 -14.54 -0.87
N ASP A 16 2.79 -13.26 -0.52
CA ASP A 16 2.28 -12.20 -1.39
C ASP A 16 3.23 -11.96 -2.57
N ASN A 17 4.55 -11.87 -2.34
CA ASN A 17 5.57 -11.81 -3.40
C ASN A 17 5.42 -12.99 -4.38
N MET A 18 5.29 -14.21 -3.86
CA MET A 18 5.11 -15.41 -4.67
C MET A 18 3.79 -15.36 -5.47
N SER A 19 2.71 -14.90 -4.85
CA SER A 19 1.43 -14.76 -5.55
C SER A 19 1.51 -13.74 -6.69
N ASN A 20 2.19 -12.62 -6.47
CA ASN A 20 2.41 -11.60 -7.49
C ASN A 20 3.32 -12.10 -8.63
N SER A 21 4.36 -12.87 -8.33
CA SER A 21 5.24 -13.43 -9.38
C SER A 21 4.50 -14.41 -10.31
N PHE A 22 3.45 -15.08 -9.85
CA PHE A 22 2.65 -16.00 -10.66
C PHE A 22 1.42 -15.35 -11.33
N ARG A 23 0.85 -14.30 -10.74
CA ARG A 23 -0.42 -13.70 -11.17
C ARG A 23 -0.36 -12.18 -11.17
N SER A 24 0.72 -11.63 -11.72
CA SER A 24 1.05 -10.20 -11.73
C SER A 24 -0.19 -9.32 -11.72
N PHE A 25 -0.46 -8.71 -10.57
CA PHE A 25 -1.63 -7.85 -10.38
C PHE A 25 -1.18 -6.39 -10.45
N THR A 26 -2.11 -5.52 -10.82
CA THR A 26 -1.86 -4.07 -10.83
C THR A 26 -1.74 -3.56 -9.39
N HIS A 27 -0.64 -2.87 -9.08
CA HIS A 27 -0.43 -2.28 -7.76
C HIS A 27 -1.12 -0.92 -7.69
N VAL A 28 -1.98 -0.75 -6.68
CA VAL A 28 -2.73 0.49 -6.46
C VAL A 28 -2.35 1.06 -5.10
N PHE A 29 -1.68 2.21 -5.12
CA PHE A 29 -1.28 2.97 -3.96
C PHE A 29 -2.31 4.04 -3.63
N TRP A 30 -2.29 4.53 -2.40
CA TRP A 30 -3.16 5.61 -2.01
C TRP A 30 -2.53 6.48 -0.94
N SER A 31 -2.91 7.75 -0.94
CA SER A 31 -2.51 8.67 0.12
C SER A 31 -3.59 9.70 0.34
N GLY A 32 -3.90 9.92 1.61
CA GLY A 32 -4.79 10.98 2.04
C GLY A 32 -6.06 10.48 2.71
N GLY A 33 -6.31 11.05 3.89
CA GLY A 33 -7.52 10.90 4.68
C GLY A 33 -7.74 12.17 5.51
N HIS A 34 -8.90 12.33 6.13
CA HIS A 34 -9.15 13.46 7.02
C HIS A 34 -9.95 13.01 8.23
N MET A 35 -9.96 13.82 9.29
CA MET A 35 -10.90 13.61 10.38
C MET A 35 -12.21 14.32 10.06
N ASP A 36 -13.34 13.65 10.30
CA ASP A 36 -14.64 14.31 10.25
C ASP A 36 -14.84 15.25 11.46
N ASN A 37 -15.93 16.01 11.46
CA ASN A 37 -16.28 16.93 12.55
C ASN A 37 -16.52 16.23 13.90
N ASN A 38 -16.59 14.90 13.92
CA ASN A 38 -16.80 14.08 15.11
C ASN A 38 -15.50 13.40 15.57
N GLY A 39 -14.36 13.71 14.93
CA GLY A 39 -13.06 13.13 15.24
C GLY A 39 -12.82 11.72 14.67
N ASN A 40 -13.69 11.23 13.78
CA ASN A 40 -13.49 9.94 13.12
C ASN A 40 -12.56 10.09 11.93
N VAL A 41 -11.63 9.16 11.78
CA VAL A 41 -10.77 9.10 10.59
C VAL A 41 -11.57 8.62 9.38
N ILE A 42 -11.56 9.40 8.31
CA ILE A 42 -12.10 9.07 6.99
C ILE A 42 -10.94 8.89 6.02
N ASP A 43 -10.70 7.65 5.64
CA ASP A 43 -9.68 7.29 4.64
C ASP A 43 -10.24 7.43 3.21
N VAL A 44 -10.50 8.67 2.78
CA VAL A 44 -11.10 9.00 1.48
C VAL A 44 -10.35 8.33 0.32
N ALA A 45 -9.02 8.44 0.30
CA ALA A 45 -8.23 7.85 -0.77
C ALA A 45 -8.20 6.32 -0.70
N LYS A 46 -8.22 5.71 0.49
CA LYS A 46 -8.26 4.25 0.67
C LYS A 46 -9.53 3.65 0.06
N THR A 47 -10.69 4.20 0.39
CA THR A 47 -11.97 3.69 -0.13
C THR A 47 -11.98 3.71 -1.66
N ARG A 48 -11.49 4.80 -2.26
CA ARG A 48 -11.43 4.92 -3.72
C ARG A 48 -10.36 4.04 -4.34
N ALA A 49 -9.21 3.86 -3.69
CA ALA A 49 -8.16 2.95 -4.13
C ALA A 49 -8.61 1.49 -4.17
N VAL A 50 -9.42 1.04 -3.20
CA VAL A 50 -10.02 -0.29 -3.24
C VAL A 50 -10.95 -0.44 -4.45
N GLN A 51 -11.75 0.58 -4.77
CA GLN A 51 -12.62 0.56 -5.97
C GLN A 51 -11.80 0.47 -7.25
N VAL A 52 -10.76 1.30 -7.38
CA VAL A 52 -9.83 1.29 -8.52
C VAL A 52 -9.12 -0.06 -8.64
N ALA A 53 -8.60 -0.60 -7.54
CA ALA A 53 -7.96 -1.91 -7.51
C ALA A 53 -8.90 -3.01 -8.02
N ASN A 54 -10.14 -3.06 -7.54
CA ASN A 54 -11.13 -4.03 -8.03
C ASN A 54 -11.40 -3.88 -9.54
N SER A 55 -11.48 -2.65 -10.05
CA SER A 55 -11.72 -2.39 -11.48
C SER A 55 -10.56 -2.81 -12.38
N LEU A 56 -9.33 -2.81 -11.86
CA LEU A 56 -8.10 -3.12 -12.59
C LEU A 56 -7.63 -4.57 -12.38
N ASN A 57 -8.42 -5.39 -11.68
CA ASN A 57 -7.96 -6.69 -11.16
C ASN A 57 -6.61 -6.56 -10.40
N GLY A 58 -6.46 -5.44 -9.71
CA GLY A 58 -5.30 -5.04 -8.93
C GLY A 58 -5.53 -5.22 -7.43
N LYS A 59 -4.57 -4.73 -6.65
CA LYS A 59 -4.63 -4.74 -5.18
C LYS A 59 -4.02 -3.48 -4.60
N THR A 60 -4.57 -3.03 -3.47
CA THR A 60 -3.84 -2.17 -2.53
C THR A 60 -3.04 -3.03 -1.55
N LEU A 61 -2.14 -2.43 -0.78
CA LEU A 61 -1.40 -3.14 0.27
C LEU A 61 -2.35 -3.83 1.25
N GLU A 62 -3.42 -3.17 1.67
CA GLU A 62 -4.42 -3.69 2.62
C GLU A 62 -5.19 -4.90 2.06
N MET A 63 -5.24 -5.06 0.72
CA MET A 63 -5.87 -6.21 0.06
C MET A 63 -4.94 -7.43 -0.06
N THR A 64 -3.67 -7.30 0.36
CA THR A 64 -2.71 -8.41 0.44
C THR A 64 -2.93 -9.25 1.70
N ARG A 65 -2.36 -10.46 1.77
CA ARG A 65 -2.49 -11.27 2.98
C ARG A 65 -1.79 -10.60 4.16
N LEU A 66 -0.64 -9.97 3.90
CA LEU A 66 0.10 -9.18 4.86
C LEU A 66 -0.74 -7.99 5.36
N GLY A 67 -1.31 -7.20 4.45
CA GLY A 67 -2.12 -6.04 4.80
C GLY A 67 -3.30 -6.42 5.72
N ILE A 68 -4.05 -7.45 5.34
CA ILE A 68 -5.17 -7.99 6.16
C ILE A 68 -4.66 -8.41 7.55
N TYR A 69 -3.50 -9.07 7.63
CA TYR A 69 -2.90 -9.47 8.89
C TYR A 69 -2.52 -8.26 9.77
N LEU A 70 -1.88 -7.25 9.18
CA LEU A 70 -1.46 -6.03 9.89
C LEU A 70 -2.65 -5.24 10.43
N GLU A 71 -3.74 -5.11 9.67
CA GLU A 71 -4.99 -4.51 10.13
C GLU A 71 -5.57 -5.29 11.30
N LYS A 72 -5.66 -6.62 11.17
CA LYS A 72 -6.25 -7.50 12.19
C LYS A 72 -5.55 -7.39 13.54
N ILE A 73 -4.24 -7.17 13.56
CA ILE A 73 -3.46 -7.08 14.80
C ILE A 73 -3.28 -5.64 15.30
N GLY A 74 -3.80 -4.63 14.59
CA GLY A 74 -3.54 -3.23 14.89
C GLY A 74 -2.05 -2.91 14.85
N ALA A 75 -1.35 -3.34 13.79
CA ALA A 75 0.10 -3.25 13.71
C ALA A 75 0.60 -1.79 13.80
N PRO A 76 1.77 -1.56 14.40
CA PRO A 76 2.32 -0.21 14.53
C PRO A 76 2.79 0.33 13.17
N SER A 77 2.99 1.64 13.08
CA SER A 77 3.37 2.35 11.86
C SER A 77 4.63 1.79 11.19
N GLU A 78 5.63 1.35 11.97
CA GLU A 78 6.88 0.81 11.43
C GLU A 78 6.65 -0.48 10.63
N ALA A 79 5.71 -1.32 11.05
CA ALA A 79 5.36 -2.55 10.33
C ALA A 79 4.69 -2.22 8.99
N TRP A 80 3.84 -1.20 8.96
CA TRP A 80 3.23 -0.69 7.75
C TRP A 80 4.25 -0.06 6.80
N THR A 81 5.24 0.68 7.31
CA THR A 81 6.34 1.22 6.49
C THR A 81 7.13 0.11 5.79
N ILE A 82 7.49 -0.96 6.52
CA ILE A 82 8.21 -2.11 5.95
C ILE A 82 7.36 -2.82 4.90
N ALA A 83 6.07 -3.04 5.19
CA ALA A 83 5.13 -3.66 4.26
C ALA A 83 4.95 -2.84 2.98
N SER A 84 4.86 -1.51 3.11
CA SER A 84 4.73 -0.57 2.00
C SER A 84 5.97 -0.56 1.11
N GLN A 85 7.17 -0.57 1.72
CA GLN A 85 8.42 -0.70 0.98
C GLN A 85 8.47 -2.02 0.20
N ASN A 86 8.10 -3.14 0.83
CA ASN A 86 8.06 -4.43 0.15
C ASN A 86 7.04 -4.42 -1.01
N PHE A 87 5.84 -3.88 -0.80
CA PHE A 87 4.80 -3.79 -1.82
C PHE A 87 5.23 -2.94 -3.02
N ALA A 88 5.83 -1.76 -2.78
CA ALA A 88 6.42 -0.95 -3.85
C ALA A 88 7.55 -1.68 -4.60
N SER A 89 8.36 -2.47 -3.88
CA SER A 89 9.45 -3.25 -4.47
C SER A 89 8.98 -4.42 -5.35
N GLN A 90 7.70 -4.77 -5.31
CA GLN A 90 7.12 -5.82 -6.15
C GLN A 90 6.72 -5.33 -7.54
N VAL A 91 6.64 -4.01 -7.75
CA VAL A 91 6.38 -3.46 -9.08
C VAL A 91 7.60 -3.71 -9.98
N PRO A 92 7.41 -4.26 -11.20
CA PRO A 92 8.51 -4.48 -12.14
C PRO A 92 9.24 -3.19 -12.50
N TYR A 93 10.53 -3.30 -12.78
CA TYR A 93 11.29 -2.19 -13.36
C TYR A 93 10.63 -1.75 -14.68
N TYR A 94 10.52 -0.43 -14.87
CA TYR A 94 9.84 0.17 -16.03
C TYR A 94 8.37 -0.24 -16.18
N GLY A 95 7.76 -0.78 -15.13
CA GLY A 95 6.34 -1.11 -15.09
C GLY A 95 5.47 0.11 -14.77
N SER A 96 4.20 -0.15 -14.49
CA SER A 96 3.23 0.87 -14.10
C SER A 96 2.56 0.55 -12.77
N ALA A 97 2.24 1.58 -12.00
CA ALA A 97 1.42 1.50 -10.80
C ALA A 97 0.39 2.63 -10.80
N HIS A 98 -0.76 2.42 -10.14
CA HIS A 98 -1.77 3.45 -9.98
C HIS A 98 -1.65 4.10 -8.60
N ALA A 99 -1.92 5.40 -8.52
CA ALA A 99 -1.97 6.12 -7.26
C ALA A 99 -3.27 6.93 -7.15
N VAL A 100 -3.99 6.75 -6.05
CA VAL A 100 -5.17 7.55 -5.68
C VAL A 100 -4.77 8.54 -4.59
N LEU A 101 -4.70 9.82 -4.95
CA LEU A 101 -4.16 10.87 -4.08
C LEU A 101 -5.24 11.88 -3.69
N TYR A 102 -5.51 12.00 -2.39
CA TYR A 102 -6.40 13.02 -1.83
C TYR A 102 -5.56 14.11 -1.17
N TYR A 103 -5.12 15.09 -1.98
CA TYR A 103 -4.19 16.15 -1.55
C TYR A 103 -4.54 16.85 -0.24
N PRO A 104 -5.80 17.22 0.07
CA PRO A 104 -6.13 17.89 1.34
C PRO A 104 -5.83 17.04 2.58
N GLY A 105 -5.79 15.72 2.42
CA GLY A 105 -5.49 14.77 3.51
C GLY A 105 -4.09 14.18 3.45
N MET A 106 -3.26 14.59 2.50
CA MET A 106 -1.89 14.09 2.37
C MET A 106 -0.95 14.78 3.35
N SER A 107 0.07 14.05 3.78
CA SER A 107 1.16 14.56 4.61
C SER A 107 2.49 14.33 3.90
N GLU A 108 3.38 15.31 3.97
CA GLU A 108 4.76 15.21 3.47
C GLU A 108 5.57 14.12 4.18
N TYR A 109 5.16 13.76 5.40
CA TYR A 109 5.73 12.66 6.18
C TYR A 109 4.99 11.33 5.98
N GLY A 110 3.96 11.30 5.14
CA GLY A 110 3.18 10.09 4.87
C GLY A 110 4.02 9.02 4.17
N VAL A 111 3.65 7.74 4.38
CA VAL A 111 4.35 6.57 3.82
C VAL A 111 4.45 6.62 2.29
N TRP A 112 3.43 7.17 1.63
CA TRP A 112 3.45 7.42 0.18
C TRP A 112 4.65 8.24 -0.27
N LEU A 113 4.90 9.41 0.33
CA LEU A 113 5.96 10.32 -0.09
C LEU A 113 7.34 9.92 0.44
N THR A 114 7.39 9.31 1.62
CA THR A 114 8.66 8.98 2.29
C THR A 114 9.20 7.60 1.94
N THR A 115 8.36 6.68 1.47
CA THR A 115 8.72 5.26 1.30
C THR A 115 8.32 4.70 -0.07
N GLU A 116 7.03 4.80 -0.44
CA GLU A 116 6.52 4.12 -1.64
C GLU A 116 6.97 4.81 -2.93
N LEU A 117 6.69 6.11 -3.07
CA LEU A 117 7.05 6.88 -4.25
C LEU A 117 8.57 6.88 -4.53
N PRO A 118 9.46 7.03 -3.53
CA PRO A 118 10.90 6.86 -3.74
C PRO A 118 11.29 5.48 -4.27
N GLU A 119 10.69 4.39 -3.77
CA GLU A 119 11.00 3.02 -4.22
C GLU A 119 10.51 2.77 -5.66
N LEU A 120 9.33 3.31 -6.01
CA LEU A 120 8.80 3.27 -7.38
C LEU A 120 9.69 4.08 -8.34
N ALA A 121 10.11 5.28 -7.94
CA ALA A 121 10.98 6.15 -8.74
C ALA A 121 12.34 5.48 -9.01
N ARG A 122 12.94 4.83 -8.00
CA ARG A 122 14.20 4.06 -8.14
C ARG A 122 14.13 2.96 -9.20
N ARG A 123 12.92 2.48 -9.49
CA ARG A 123 12.62 1.40 -10.44
C ARG A 123 12.14 1.90 -11.80
N PHE A 124 12.11 3.21 -12.00
CA PHE A 124 11.56 3.85 -13.20
C PHE A 124 10.11 3.44 -13.48
N VAL A 125 9.33 3.22 -12.42
CA VAL A 125 7.91 2.88 -12.54
C VAL A 125 7.13 4.13 -12.97
N GLU A 126 6.27 3.98 -13.96
CA GLU A 126 5.27 4.97 -14.31
C GLU A 126 4.16 4.99 -13.25
N VAL A 127 3.93 6.16 -12.64
CA VAL A 127 2.84 6.35 -11.68
C VAL A 127 1.66 7.00 -12.41
N ILE A 128 0.60 6.22 -12.61
CA ILE A 128 -0.65 6.68 -13.20
C ILE A 128 -1.49 7.28 -12.06
N ILE A 129 -1.57 8.60 -12.02
CA ILE A 129 -2.41 9.32 -11.05
C ILE A 129 -3.84 9.36 -11.59
N GLY A 130 -4.78 8.88 -10.79
CA GLY A 130 -6.20 9.02 -11.09
C GLY A 130 -6.96 7.70 -11.06
N GLY A 131 -8.17 7.83 -10.54
CA GLY A 131 -9.22 6.84 -10.36
C GLY A 131 -10.37 7.55 -9.67
#